data_AF-A0A7V3X158-F1
#
_entry.id   AF-A0A7V3X158-F1
#
_cell.length_a   1.000
_cell.length_b   1.000
_cell.length_c   1.000
_cell.angle_alpha   90.00
_cell.angle_beta   90.00
_cell.angle_gamma   90.00
#
_symmetry.space_group_name_H-M   'P 1'
#
loop_
_entity.id
_entity.type
_entity.pdbx_description
1 polymer ?
#
loop_
_entity_poly.entity_id
_entity_poly.type
_entity_poly.pdbx_seq_one_letter_code
_entity_poly.pdbx_strand_id
1 'polypeptide(L)'
;MGKSSDLRNFGIPIFGFGGLIFLCVVVHILSAEEPPAINPFGPRTTEREDAVPGYIELSSGEIIVGKIYMTRDKRLKIYDSQLRRQREIPLNRVKQIESVVVSEKMEKEWRFKETTSDVKEYTGRTYPLREYVHRITLTDGRTIEGPLSEVIYIQPDPGTAAKTGSYRPEIEPIRYILYKTHKGSVDQDLKSLTYVKAIRLGQEAYQEGMKKTGGKGVSGPRPRGQ
;
A
#
# COMPACT_ATOMS: atom_id res chain seq x y z
N MET A 1 43.37 -35.52 40.21
CA MET A 1 43.88 -35.50 41.60
C MET A 1 44.05 -34.05 42.01
N GLY A 2 43.49 -33.52 43.09
CA GLY A 2 42.79 -34.12 44.21
C GLY A 2 43.13 -33.33 45.48
N LYS A 3 42.09 -32.80 46.13
CA LYS A 3 42.01 -32.37 47.56
C LYS A 3 42.87 -31.16 47.98
N SER A 4 42.50 -30.39 48.99
CA SER A 4 41.22 -30.09 49.66
C SER A 4 41.50 -28.96 50.67
N SER A 5 40.52 -28.09 50.86
CA SER A 5 40.07 -27.48 52.13
C SER A 5 41.08 -27.11 53.22
N ASP A 6 41.03 -25.85 53.65
CA ASP A 6 40.92 -25.57 55.09
C ASP A 6 39.97 -24.38 55.35
N LEU A 7 38.90 -24.67 56.09
CA LEU A 7 37.93 -23.77 56.69
C LEU A 7 38.16 -23.87 58.19
N ARG A 8 38.47 -22.77 58.89
CA ARG A 8 38.07 -22.59 60.30
C ARG A 8 37.73 -21.13 60.59
N ASN A 9 36.46 -20.97 60.98
CA ASN A 9 35.84 -19.85 61.67
C ASN A 9 36.70 -19.27 62.80
N PHE A 10 36.52 -17.99 63.12
CA PHE A 10 36.08 -17.53 64.45
C PHE A 10 35.91 -16.00 64.45
N GLY A 11 34.79 -15.51 65.00
CA GLY A 11 34.73 -14.20 65.67
C GLY A 11 33.92 -13.10 65.01
N ILE A 12 32.60 -13.12 65.24
CA ILE A 12 31.76 -11.90 65.24
C ILE A 12 31.97 -11.21 66.61
N PRO A 13 32.05 -9.87 66.65
CA PRO A 13 31.26 -9.18 67.66
C PRO A 13 30.40 -8.08 67.04
N ILE A 14 29.12 -8.14 67.40
CA ILE A 14 28.10 -7.11 67.22
C ILE A 14 28.39 -6.05 68.29
N PHE A 15 28.63 -4.80 67.89
CA PHE A 15 28.43 -3.63 68.73
C PHE A 15 27.77 -2.53 67.90
N GLY A 16 26.62 -2.07 68.40
CA GLY A 16 25.83 -0.98 67.83
C GLY A 16 26.39 0.41 68.14
N PHE A 17 25.50 1.39 68.01
CA PHE A 17 25.69 2.85 67.81
C PHE A 17 25.86 3.20 66.33
N GLY A 18 24.93 3.88 65.66
CA GLY A 18 24.09 4.98 66.11
C GLY A 18 24.65 6.28 65.51
N GLY A 19 24.00 6.79 64.46
CA GLY A 19 24.31 8.09 63.85
C GLY A 19 24.76 7.97 62.39
N LEU A 20 23.91 8.26 61.41
CA LEU A 20 23.59 9.60 60.89
C LEU A 20 24.33 9.84 59.54
N ILE A 21 23.60 9.63 58.45
CA ILE A 21 23.57 10.45 57.22
C ILE A 21 24.90 10.70 56.48
N PHE A 22 25.06 10.07 55.31
CA PHE A 22 25.12 10.80 54.03
C PHE A 22 24.94 9.82 52.86
N LEU A 23 23.68 9.57 52.47
CA LEU A 23 23.36 8.94 51.20
C LEU A 23 23.44 10.03 50.12
N CYS A 24 24.57 10.14 49.42
CA CYS A 24 24.68 10.96 48.21
C CYS A 24 23.80 10.36 47.11
N VAL A 25 22.53 10.77 47.10
CA VAL A 25 21.65 10.58 45.94
C VAL A 25 22.14 11.53 44.86
N VAL A 26 22.95 11.02 43.93
CA VAL A 26 23.25 11.71 42.68
C VAL A 26 21.96 11.67 41.84
N VAL A 27 21.14 12.71 41.99
CA VAL A 27 20.04 13.00 41.09
C VAL A 27 20.65 13.28 39.73
N HIS A 28 20.66 12.27 38.85
CA HIS A 28 20.87 12.51 37.43
C HIS A 28 19.67 13.34 36.96
N ILE A 29 19.91 14.65 36.82
CA ILE A 29 19.05 15.54 36.07
C ILE A 29 19.11 15.01 34.63
N LEU A 30 18.14 14.16 34.28
CA LEU A 30 17.79 13.90 32.90
C LEU A 30 17.37 15.26 32.33
N SER A 31 18.29 15.93 31.63
CA SER A 31 17.90 16.93 30.64
C SER A 31 16.93 16.24 29.71
N ALA A 32 15.64 16.50 29.91
CA ALA A 32 14.65 16.23 28.89
C ALA A 32 15.01 17.14 27.72
N GLU A 33 15.72 16.60 26.73
CA GLU A 33 15.86 17.27 25.43
C GLU A 33 14.45 17.61 24.97
N GLU A 34 14.16 18.91 24.83
CA GLU A 34 12.91 19.35 24.24
C GLU A 34 12.78 18.63 22.88
N PRO A 35 11.62 17.99 22.60
CA PRO A 35 11.44 17.30 21.34
C PRO A 35 11.73 18.31 20.22
N PRO A 36 12.55 17.94 19.23
CA PRO A 36 13.02 18.88 18.22
C PRO A 36 11.81 19.60 17.62
N ALA A 37 11.86 20.93 17.62
CA ALA A 37 10.76 21.76 17.16
C ALA A 37 10.36 21.37 15.73
N ILE A 38 9.18 20.75 15.58
CA ILE A 38 8.61 20.39 14.29
C ILE A 38 8.28 21.70 13.57
N ASN A 39 8.97 21.99 12.47
CA ASN A 39 8.66 23.15 11.63
C ASN A 39 7.45 22.83 10.73
N PRO A 40 6.26 23.39 10.98
CA PRO A 40 5.06 23.11 10.19
C PRO A 40 5.11 23.69 8.75
N PHE A 41 6.10 24.55 8.46
CA PHE A 41 6.33 25.16 7.14
C PHE A 41 7.61 24.65 6.47
N GLY A 42 8.30 23.68 7.10
CA GLY A 42 9.47 23.04 6.52
C GLY A 42 9.13 22.19 5.28
N PRO A 43 10.15 21.72 4.54
CA PRO A 43 9.93 20.79 3.43
C PRO A 43 9.17 19.57 3.94
N ARG A 44 8.00 19.30 3.35
CA ARG A 44 7.14 18.19 3.75
C ARG A 44 7.85 16.87 3.48
N THR A 45 7.85 15.98 4.48
CA THR A 45 8.26 14.58 4.25
C THR A 45 7.27 13.97 3.26
N THR A 46 7.73 13.76 2.02
CA THR A 46 6.93 13.13 0.95
C THR A 46 6.79 11.62 1.14
N GLU A 47 7.53 11.03 2.09
CA GLU A 47 7.48 9.60 2.35
C GLU A 47 6.29 9.25 3.24
N ARG A 48 5.38 8.47 2.67
CA ARG A 48 4.20 7.96 3.34
C ARG A 48 4.50 6.60 3.98
N GLU A 49 4.27 6.48 5.28
CA GLU A 49 4.62 5.30 6.09
C GLU A 49 3.80 4.04 5.77
N ASP A 50 2.54 4.21 5.38
CA ASP A 50 1.64 3.12 5.00
C ASP A 50 1.77 2.73 3.51
N ALA A 51 2.70 3.37 2.79
CA ALA A 51 2.99 3.02 1.41
C ALA A 51 3.89 1.78 1.30
N VAL A 52 3.45 0.84 0.49
CA VAL A 52 4.12 -0.45 0.30
C VAL A 52 4.86 -0.44 -1.03
N PRO A 53 6.17 -0.78 -1.07
CA PRO A 53 6.89 -0.87 -2.34
C PRO A 53 6.31 -1.97 -3.21
N GLY A 54 6.28 -1.77 -4.53
CA GLY A 54 5.73 -2.76 -5.45
C GLY A 54 5.66 -2.26 -6.89
N TYR A 55 4.83 -2.90 -7.70
CA TYR A 55 4.52 -2.45 -9.04
C TYR A 55 3.07 -2.75 -9.44
N ILE A 56 2.57 -1.98 -10.40
CA ILE A 56 1.28 -2.18 -11.06
C ILE A 56 1.54 -2.59 -12.52
N GLU A 57 0.89 -3.65 -12.96
CA GLU A 57 0.84 -4.08 -14.35
C GLU A 57 -0.53 -3.75 -14.94
N LEU A 58 -0.53 -3.01 -16.05
CA LEU A 58 -1.74 -2.70 -16.81
C LEU A 58 -1.99 -3.77 -17.87
N SER A 59 -3.25 -3.88 -18.31
CA SER A 59 -3.62 -4.78 -19.42
C SER A 59 -2.97 -4.41 -20.75
N SER A 60 -2.44 -3.19 -20.89
CA SER A 60 -1.64 -2.75 -22.03
C SER A 60 -0.21 -3.34 -22.05
N GLY A 61 0.23 -3.95 -20.94
CA GLY A 61 1.61 -4.41 -20.74
C GLY A 61 2.52 -3.38 -20.08
N GLU A 62 2.03 -2.17 -19.82
CA GLU A 62 2.76 -1.15 -19.08
C GLU A 62 2.96 -1.57 -17.61
N ILE A 63 4.18 -1.38 -17.11
CA ILE A 63 4.57 -1.68 -15.73
C ILE A 63 5.02 -0.39 -15.07
N ILE A 64 4.42 -0.08 -13.92
CA ILE A 64 4.72 1.11 -13.15
C ILE A 64 5.22 0.67 -11.79
N VAL A 65 6.46 1.03 -11.49
CA VAL A 65 7.16 0.62 -10.27
C VAL A 65 7.20 1.81 -9.29
N GLY A 66 6.96 1.55 -8.01
CA GLY A 66 6.95 2.62 -7.02
C GLY A 66 6.38 2.21 -5.67
N LYS A 67 6.00 3.22 -4.88
CA LYS A 67 5.33 3.04 -3.59
C LYS A 67 3.82 3.09 -3.79
N ILE A 68 3.12 2.02 -3.40
CA ILE A 68 1.69 1.82 -3.61
C ILE A 68 0.94 2.03 -2.30
N TYR A 69 -0.15 2.78 -2.33
CA TYR A 69 -0.96 3.07 -1.15
C TYR A 69 -2.42 3.34 -1.49
N MET A 70 -3.25 3.41 -0.45
CA MET A 70 -4.69 3.73 -0.51
C MET A 70 -4.97 5.06 0.19
N THR A 71 -6.23 5.46 0.34
CA THR A 71 -6.58 6.52 1.31
C THR A 71 -6.07 6.15 2.71
N ARG A 72 -5.63 7.13 3.51
CA ARG A 72 -5.09 6.88 4.87
C ARG A 72 -6.10 6.11 5.72
N ASP A 73 -5.58 5.21 6.54
CA ASP A 73 -6.32 4.33 7.45
C ASP A 73 -7.36 3.41 6.78
N LYS A 74 -7.45 3.44 5.45
CA LYS A 74 -8.39 2.60 4.71
C LYS A 74 -7.82 1.20 4.54
N ARG A 75 -8.66 0.22 4.79
CA ARG A 75 -8.40 -1.20 4.53
C ARG A 75 -9.06 -1.63 3.24
N LEU A 76 -8.44 -2.58 2.56
CA LEU A 76 -8.99 -3.20 1.36
C LEU A 76 -10.23 -4.01 1.71
N LYS A 77 -11.38 -3.61 1.16
CA LYS A 77 -12.68 -4.25 1.40
C LYS A 77 -13.02 -5.19 0.24
N ILE A 78 -12.92 -6.49 0.46
CA ILE A 78 -13.29 -7.51 -0.51
C ILE A 78 -14.45 -8.35 0.02
N TYR A 79 -15.40 -8.69 -0.83
CA TYR A 79 -16.38 -9.73 -0.52
C TYR A 79 -15.77 -11.10 -0.83
N ASP A 80 -15.58 -11.93 0.19
CA ASP A 80 -15.04 -13.28 0.05
C ASP A 80 -16.16 -14.21 -0.43
N SER A 81 -16.08 -14.68 -1.68
CA SER A 81 -17.11 -15.51 -2.29
C SER A 81 -17.24 -16.88 -1.62
N GLN A 82 -16.16 -17.42 -1.05
CA GLN A 82 -16.17 -18.72 -0.38
C GLN A 82 -16.83 -18.63 0.99
N LEU A 83 -16.43 -17.63 1.79
CA LEU A 83 -16.96 -17.43 3.14
C LEU A 83 -18.26 -16.61 3.17
N ARG A 84 -18.68 -16.07 2.02
CA ARG A 84 -19.88 -15.23 1.83
C ARG A 84 -19.96 -14.07 2.82
N ARG A 85 -18.81 -13.42 3.07
CA ARG A 85 -18.71 -12.29 3.99
C ARG A 85 -17.72 -11.26 3.50
N GLN A 86 -17.90 -10.03 3.94
CA GLN A 86 -16.95 -8.96 3.69
C GLN A 86 -15.72 -9.12 4.58
N ARG A 87 -14.53 -8.87 4.02
CA ARG A 87 -13.25 -8.90 4.72
C ARG A 87 -12.53 -7.59 4.52
N GLU A 88 -11.87 -7.14 5.59
CA GLU A 88 -11.07 -5.92 5.59
C GLU A 88 -9.60 -6.23 5.83
N ILE A 89 -8.77 -5.98 4.82
CA ILE A 89 -7.39 -6.44 4.76
C ILE A 89 -6.50 -5.20 4.65
N PRO A 90 -5.49 -5.03 5.52
CA PRO A 90 -4.56 -3.93 5.38
C PRO A 90 -3.62 -4.20 4.20
N LEU A 91 -3.24 -3.14 3.48
CA LEU A 91 -2.46 -3.29 2.23
C LEU A 91 -1.12 -4.01 2.45
N ASN A 92 -0.48 -3.80 3.59
CA ASN A 92 0.78 -4.45 3.97
C ASN A 92 0.69 -5.97 4.21
N ARG A 93 -0.52 -6.55 4.26
CA ARG A 93 -0.73 -8.01 4.35
C ARG A 93 -1.11 -8.63 3.00
N VAL A 94 -1.22 -7.82 1.97
CA VAL A 94 -1.47 -8.28 0.61
C VAL A 94 -0.13 -8.44 -0.09
N LYS A 95 0.11 -9.61 -0.66
CA LYS A 95 1.25 -9.87 -1.55
C LYS A 95 0.90 -9.49 -2.98
N GLN A 96 -0.33 -9.77 -3.38
CA GLN A 96 -0.73 -9.68 -4.77
C GLN A 96 -2.25 -9.51 -4.93
N ILE A 97 -2.65 -8.73 -5.93
CA ILE A 97 -4.04 -8.54 -6.35
C ILE A 97 -4.09 -8.80 -7.84
N GLU A 98 -4.99 -9.66 -8.32
CA GLU A 98 -5.17 -9.91 -9.75
C GLU A 98 -6.61 -9.63 -10.13
N SER A 99 -6.80 -8.92 -11.24
CA SER A 99 -8.13 -8.71 -11.83
C SER A 99 -8.39 -9.81 -12.85
N VAL A 100 -9.29 -10.73 -12.50
CA VAL A 100 -9.75 -11.83 -13.35
C VAL A 100 -10.99 -11.37 -14.10
N VAL A 101 -10.92 -11.40 -15.43
CA VAL A 101 -12.03 -11.03 -16.30
C VAL A 101 -13.08 -12.14 -16.28
N VAL A 102 -14.31 -11.80 -15.90
CA VAL A 102 -15.45 -12.74 -15.84
C VAL A 102 -16.31 -12.61 -17.09
N SER A 103 -16.53 -11.38 -17.56
CA SER A 103 -17.37 -11.12 -18.72
C SER A 103 -16.88 -9.89 -19.47
N GLU A 104 -16.97 -9.95 -20.81
CA GLU A 104 -16.71 -8.85 -21.73
C GLU A 104 -17.86 -8.78 -22.72
N LYS A 105 -18.44 -7.59 -22.91
CA LYS A 105 -19.50 -7.38 -23.90
C LYS A 105 -19.52 -5.94 -24.39
N MET A 106 -20.00 -5.76 -25.62
CA MET A 106 -20.40 -4.45 -26.14
C MET A 106 -21.88 -4.26 -25.84
N GLU A 107 -22.21 -3.29 -25.00
CA GLU A 107 -23.58 -2.99 -24.60
C GLU A 107 -24.13 -1.79 -25.38
N LYS A 108 -25.41 -1.87 -25.79
CA LYS A 108 -26.09 -0.80 -26.49
C LYS A 108 -26.52 0.28 -25.49
N GLU A 109 -26.16 1.53 -25.79
CA GLU A 109 -26.64 2.65 -25.02
C GLU A 109 -28.15 2.83 -25.21
N TRP A 110 -28.85 3.06 -24.11
CA TRP A 110 -30.27 3.33 -24.10
C TRP A 110 -30.56 4.49 -23.17
N ARG A 111 -31.65 5.19 -23.46
CA ARG A 111 -32.26 6.20 -22.60
C ARG A 111 -33.74 5.88 -22.43
N PHE A 112 -34.35 6.38 -21.36
CA PHE A 112 -35.80 6.40 -21.30
C PHE A 112 -36.33 7.32 -22.39
N LYS A 113 -37.42 6.92 -23.04
CA LYS A 113 -38.09 7.72 -24.07
C LYS A 113 -38.50 9.08 -23.49
N GLU A 114 -39.11 9.05 -22.31
CA GLU A 114 -39.59 10.19 -21.52
C GLU A 114 -39.27 9.94 -20.03
N THR A 115 -39.12 10.98 -19.23
CA THR A 115 -38.66 10.92 -17.82
C THR A 115 -39.49 9.99 -16.91
N THR A 116 -40.75 9.71 -17.28
CA THR A 116 -41.68 8.86 -16.51
C THR A 116 -42.15 7.63 -17.31
N SER A 117 -41.55 7.37 -18.47
CA SER A 117 -41.91 6.23 -19.31
C SER A 117 -40.90 5.09 -19.13
N ASP A 118 -41.39 3.87 -18.92
CA ASP A 118 -40.55 2.66 -18.82
C ASP A 118 -40.05 2.16 -20.19
N VAL A 119 -40.38 2.87 -21.28
CA VAL A 119 -39.97 2.51 -22.64
C VAL A 119 -38.51 2.91 -22.85
N LYS A 120 -37.66 1.92 -23.12
CA LYS A 120 -36.25 2.11 -23.47
C LYS A 120 -36.09 2.39 -24.95
N GLU A 121 -35.45 3.50 -25.29
CA GLU A 121 -35.01 3.84 -26.64
C GLU A 121 -33.50 3.66 -26.76
N TYR A 122 -33.07 2.82 -27.70
CA TYR A 122 -31.65 2.62 -28.00
C TYR A 122 -31.12 3.76 -28.87
N THR A 123 -29.95 4.28 -28.53
CA THR A 123 -29.36 5.44 -29.22
C THR A 123 -28.57 5.06 -30.47
N GLY A 124 -28.44 3.75 -30.76
CA GLY A 124 -27.60 3.21 -31.84
C GLY A 124 -26.12 3.12 -31.49
N ARG A 125 -25.68 3.77 -30.41
CA ARG A 125 -24.29 3.75 -29.94
C ARG A 125 -24.03 2.57 -29.00
N THR A 126 -22.77 2.18 -28.88
CA THR A 126 -22.36 1.07 -28.00
C THR A 126 -21.19 1.48 -27.13
N TYR A 127 -21.02 0.80 -25.99
CA TYR A 127 -19.87 0.96 -25.12
C TYR A 127 -19.37 -0.41 -24.63
N PRO A 128 -18.08 -0.55 -24.33
CA PRO A 128 -17.54 -1.78 -23.79
C PRO A 128 -17.86 -1.86 -22.30
N LEU A 129 -18.29 -3.05 -21.86
CA LEU A 129 -18.48 -3.37 -20.45
C LEU A 129 -17.64 -4.59 -20.10
N ARG A 130 -16.82 -4.46 -19.06
CA ARG A 130 -16.04 -5.57 -18.50
C ARG A 130 -16.37 -5.78 -17.03
N GLU A 131 -16.60 -7.03 -16.65
CA GLU A 131 -16.79 -7.43 -15.26
C GLU A 131 -15.57 -8.21 -14.76
N TYR A 132 -15.19 -7.93 -13.51
CA TYR A 132 -14.03 -8.53 -12.88
C TYR A 132 -14.37 -9.12 -11.53
N VAL A 133 -13.71 -10.24 -11.26
CA VAL A 133 -13.50 -10.77 -9.91
C VAL A 133 -12.03 -10.59 -9.59
N HIS A 134 -11.71 -10.35 -8.32
CA HIS A 134 -10.34 -10.13 -7.90
C HIS A 134 -9.86 -11.31 -7.08
N ARG A 135 -8.65 -11.76 -7.39
CA ARG A 135 -7.93 -12.76 -6.62
C ARG A 135 -6.84 -12.06 -5.82
N ILE A 136 -6.98 -12.07 -4.51
CA ILE A 136 -6.01 -11.49 -3.58
C ILE A 136 -5.20 -12.61 -2.96
N THR A 137 -3.89 -12.56 -3.12
CA THR A 137 -2.95 -13.43 -2.41
C THR A 137 -2.36 -12.66 -1.24
N LEU A 138 -2.50 -13.21 -0.05
CA LEU A 138 -1.95 -12.65 1.19
C LEU A 138 -0.47 -13.00 1.35
N THR A 139 0.21 -12.30 2.26
CA THR A 139 1.62 -12.58 2.60
C THR A 139 1.85 -13.99 3.16
N ASP A 140 0.82 -14.60 3.74
CA ASP A 140 0.85 -15.99 4.24
C ASP A 140 0.51 -17.04 3.17
N GLY A 141 0.31 -16.62 1.91
CA GLY A 141 0.00 -17.49 0.79
C GLY A 141 -1.48 -17.83 0.62
N ARG A 142 -2.36 -17.48 1.57
CA ARG A 142 -3.81 -17.69 1.40
C ARG A 142 -4.35 -16.82 0.28
N THR A 143 -5.33 -17.36 -0.44
CA THR A 143 -6.03 -16.64 -1.51
C THR A 143 -7.45 -16.30 -1.09
N ILE A 144 -7.92 -15.14 -1.52
CA ILE A 144 -9.29 -14.66 -1.34
C ILE A 144 -9.80 -14.24 -2.69
N GLU A 145 -10.95 -14.74 -3.09
CA GLU A 145 -11.55 -14.45 -4.39
C GLU A 145 -12.92 -13.80 -4.23
N GLY A 146 -13.14 -12.71 -4.96
CA GLY A 146 -14.46 -12.08 -5.05
C GLY A 146 -14.41 -10.65 -5.59
N PRO A 147 -15.57 -9.98 -5.65
CA PRO A 147 -15.65 -8.63 -6.20
C PRO A 147 -14.98 -7.63 -5.25
N LEU A 148 -14.23 -6.71 -5.85
CA LEU A 148 -13.51 -5.64 -5.18
C LEU A 148 -13.73 -4.36 -5.99
N SER A 149 -13.94 -3.25 -5.29
CA SER A 149 -13.83 -1.93 -5.91
C SER A 149 -13.05 -1.00 -4.99
N GLU A 150 -11.90 -0.55 -5.46
CA GLU A 150 -10.98 0.21 -4.62
C GLU A 150 -10.14 1.19 -5.45
N VAL A 151 -9.75 2.30 -4.83
CA VAL A 151 -8.83 3.27 -5.43
C VAL A 151 -7.42 2.99 -4.92
N ILE A 152 -6.49 2.82 -5.84
CA ILE A 152 -5.07 2.61 -5.55
C ILE A 152 -4.28 3.77 -6.11
N TYR A 153 -3.31 4.25 -5.35
CA TYR A 153 -2.33 5.23 -5.79
C TYR A 153 -0.98 4.57 -5.89
N ILE A 154 -0.21 4.94 -6.92
CA ILE A 154 1.21 4.61 -7.02
C ILE A 154 1.99 5.91 -7.15
N GLN A 155 2.95 6.11 -6.24
CA GLN A 155 3.97 7.13 -6.40
C GLN A 155 5.14 6.50 -7.16
N PRO A 156 5.35 6.86 -8.44
CA PRO A 156 6.40 6.26 -9.26
C PRO A 156 7.79 6.54 -8.67
N ASP A 157 8.69 5.57 -8.77
CA ASP A 157 10.09 5.82 -8.48
C ASP A 157 10.75 6.54 -9.67
N PRO A 158 11.45 7.68 -9.48
CA PRO A 158 12.19 8.35 -10.55
C PRO A 158 13.35 7.51 -11.14
N GLY A 159 13.63 6.31 -10.62
CA GLY A 159 14.62 5.36 -11.18
C GLY A 159 16.08 5.74 -10.89
N THR A 160 16.31 6.92 -10.31
CA THR A 160 17.61 7.32 -9.78
C THR A 160 17.53 7.22 -8.26
N ALA A 161 18.44 6.44 -7.67
CA ALA A 161 18.66 6.41 -6.24
C ALA A 161 19.05 7.83 -5.78
N ALA A 162 18.06 8.66 -5.49
CA ALA A 162 18.26 9.98 -4.95
C ALA A 162 19.07 9.81 -3.66
N LYS A 163 20.24 10.44 -3.61
CA LYS A 163 21.12 10.41 -2.44
C LYS A 163 20.29 10.79 -1.21
N THR A 164 20.46 10.07 -0.11
CA THR A 164 19.82 10.39 1.17
C THR A 164 20.02 11.87 1.48
N GLY A 165 18.94 12.66 1.53
CA GLY A 165 18.96 14.10 1.78
C GLY A 165 18.86 15.02 0.56
N SER A 166 18.83 14.51 -0.68
CA SER A 166 18.57 15.34 -1.87
C SER A 166 17.07 15.57 -2.10
N TYR A 167 16.70 16.78 -2.52
CA TYR A 167 15.35 17.14 -2.97
C TYR A 167 14.87 16.15 -4.05
N ARG A 168 13.79 15.42 -3.75
CA ARG A 168 13.10 14.61 -4.75
C ARG A 168 12.03 15.50 -5.40
N PRO A 169 12.00 15.64 -6.74
CA PRO A 169 10.87 16.30 -7.38
C PRO A 169 9.59 15.55 -6.98
N GLU A 170 8.58 16.31 -6.56
CA GLU A 170 7.29 15.75 -6.17
C GLU A 170 6.61 15.19 -7.42
N ILE A 171 6.78 13.88 -7.66
CA ILE A 171 6.05 13.19 -8.72
C ILE A 171 4.65 12.96 -8.21
N GLU A 172 3.67 13.55 -8.90
CA GLU A 172 2.27 13.36 -8.57
C GLU A 172 1.92 11.85 -8.59
N PRO A 173 1.27 11.35 -7.52
CA PRO A 173 0.82 9.97 -7.48
C PRO A 173 -0.19 9.68 -8.59
N ILE A 174 -0.01 8.56 -9.28
CA ILE A 174 -0.95 8.11 -10.30
C ILE A 174 -2.08 7.36 -9.63
N ARG A 175 -3.32 7.76 -9.95
CA ARG A 175 -4.53 7.14 -9.42
C ARG A 175 -5.04 6.04 -10.37
N TYR A 176 -5.30 4.87 -9.80
CA TYR A 176 -5.95 3.74 -10.45
C TYR A 176 -7.23 3.33 -9.70
N ILE A 177 -8.19 2.77 -10.43
CA ILE A 177 -9.39 2.19 -9.85
C ILE A 177 -9.42 0.71 -10.21
N LEU A 178 -9.57 -0.13 -9.19
CA LEU A 178 -9.97 -1.52 -9.32
C LEU A 178 -11.49 -1.54 -9.47
N TYR A 179 -11.97 -1.98 -10.62
CA TYR A 179 -13.40 -2.00 -10.94
C TYR A 179 -13.97 -3.39 -10.73
N LYS A 180 -15.11 -3.51 -10.05
CA LYS A 180 -15.96 -4.69 -10.18
C LYS A 180 -16.59 -4.75 -11.58
N THR A 181 -17.07 -3.60 -12.05
CA THR A 181 -17.66 -3.40 -13.37
C THR A 181 -17.06 -2.15 -13.97
N HIS A 182 -16.45 -2.27 -15.15
CA HIS A 182 -15.78 -1.18 -15.85
C HIS A 182 -16.52 -0.89 -17.14
N LYS A 183 -17.19 0.26 -17.15
CA LYS A 183 -17.84 0.82 -18.33
C LYS A 183 -16.83 1.71 -19.04
N GLY A 184 -16.57 1.44 -20.31
CA GLY A 184 -15.80 2.34 -21.17
C GLY A 184 -16.63 3.48 -21.72
N SER A 185 -15.97 4.33 -22.49
CA SER A 185 -16.63 5.43 -23.21
C SER A 185 -17.47 4.91 -24.36
N VAL A 186 -18.39 5.73 -24.83
CA VAL A 186 -19.19 5.44 -26.02
C VAL A 186 -18.26 5.36 -27.23
N ASP A 187 -18.52 4.40 -28.12
CA ASP A 187 -17.76 4.09 -29.33
C ASP A 187 -16.30 3.62 -29.08
N GLN A 188 -15.96 3.32 -27.82
CA GLN A 188 -14.68 2.71 -27.45
C GLN A 188 -14.69 1.19 -27.69
N ASP A 189 -13.57 0.61 -28.13
CA ASP A 189 -13.43 -0.84 -28.26
C ASP A 189 -12.98 -1.52 -26.96
N LEU A 190 -13.39 -2.79 -26.75
CA LEU A 190 -13.00 -3.62 -25.62
C LEU A 190 -11.48 -3.73 -25.45
N LYS A 191 -10.71 -3.82 -26.55
CA LYS A 191 -9.24 -3.95 -26.47
C LYS A 191 -8.57 -2.68 -25.97
N SER A 192 -9.16 -1.53 -26.28
CA SER A 192 -8.67 -0.22 -25.84
C SER A 192 -9.05 0.11 -24.38
N LEU A 193 -9.93 -0.66 -23.76
CA LEU A 193 -10.34 -0.48 -22.37
C LEU A 193 -9.26 -1.01 -21.41
N THR A 194 -8.22 -0.20 -21.18
CA THR A 194 -7.10 -0.53 -20.27
C THR A 194 -7.57 -0.63 -18.82
N TYR A 195 -7.08 -1.64 -18.11
CA TYR A 195 -7.37 -1.85 -16.70
C TYR A 195 -6.12 -2.29 -15.94
N VAL A 196 -6.18 -2.22 -14.60
CA VAL A 196 -5.14 -2.80 -13.75
C VAL A 196 -5.26 -4.31 -13.80
N LYS A 197 -4.28 -4.98 -14.39
CA LYS A 197 -4.24 -6.43 -14.51
C LYS A 197 -3.69 -7.06 -13.22
N ALA A 198 -2.59 -6.52 -12.71
CA ALA A 198 -1.96 -7.05 -11.50
C ALA A 198 -1.37 -5.96 -10.58
N ILE A 199 -1.77 -6.12 -9.32
CA ILE A 199 -1.21 -5.72 -8.04
C ILE A 199 -0.02 -6.56 -7.55
N ARG A 200 1.24 -6.10 -7.50
CA ARG A 200 2.29 -6.84 -6.76
C ARG A 200 2.94 -5.94 -5.71
N LEU A 201 2.98 -6.43 -4.47
CA LEU A 201 3.36 -5.67 -3.28
C LEU A 201 4.50 -6.37 -2.54
N GLY A 202 5.35 -5.58 -1.90
CA GLY A 202 6.52 -6.01 -1.15
C GLY A 202 7.83 -5.67 -1.86
N GLN A 203 8.92 -5.75 -1.09
CA GLN A 203 10.26 -5.41 -1.58
C GLN A 203 10.70 -6.33 -2.73
N GLU A 204 10.36 -7.62 -2.66
CA GLU A 204 10.63 -8.60 -3.72
C GLU A 204 9.96 -8.19 -5.04
N ALA A 205 8.66 -7.83 -4.97
CA ALA A 205 7.91 -7.36 -6.11
C ALA A 205 8.51 -6.08 -6.70
N TYR A 206 8.90 -5.13 -5.85
CA TYR A 206 9.57 -3.91 -6.30
C TYR A 206 10.84 -4.22 -7.12
N GLN A 207 11.70 -5.11 -6.62
CA GLN A 207 12.90 -5.52 -7.35
C GLN A 207 12.58 -6.24 -8.66
N GLU A 208 11.55 -7.08 -8.69
CA GLU A 208 11.04 -7.72 -9.91
C GLU A 208 10.57 -6.67 -10.93
N GLY A 209 9.79 -5.68 -10.50
CA GLY A 209 9.31 -4.58 -11.33
C GLY A 209 10.45 -3.74 -11.91
N MET A 210 11.46 -3.41 -11.09
CA MET A 210 12.66 -2.70 -11.55
C MET A 210 13.42 -3.50 -12.62
N LYS A 211 13.52 -4.83 -12.48
CA LYS A 211 14.12 -5.69 -13.51
C LYS A 211 13.31 -5.70 -14.80
N LYS A 212 11.98 -5.82 -14.71
CA LYS A 212 11.09 -5.84 -15.89
C LYS A 212 11.11 -4.52 -16.68
N THR A 213 11.33 -3.40 -16.00
CA THR A 213 11.44 -2.07 -16.61
C THR A 213 12.86 -1.70 -17.04
N GLY A 214 13.85 -2.60 -16.84
CA GLY A 214 15.25 -2.35 -17.17
C GLY A 214 15.88 -1.23 -16.34
N GLY A 215 15.39 -1.00 -15.12
CA GLY A 215 15.84 0.07 -14.23
C GLY A 215 15.39 1.47 -14.62
N LYS A 216 14.60 1.63 -15.69
CA LYS A 216 14.01 2.90 -16.08
C LYS A 216 12.74 3.12 -15.27
N GLY A 217 12.82 3.93 -14.22
CA GLY A 217 11.65 4.46 -13.54
C GLY A 217 10.75 5.18 -14.55
N VAL A 218 9.46 4.86 -14.55
CA VAL A 218 8.50 5.56 -15.41
C VAL A 218 8.35 6.98 -14.86
N SER A 219 8.82 7.98 -15.61
CA SER A 219 8.39 9.36 -15.38
C SER A 219 6.87 9.36 -15.47
N GLY A 220 6.18 9.81 -14.42
CA GLY A 220 4.72 9.82 -14.36
C GLY A 220 4.06 10.41 -15.62
N PRO A 221 2.73 10.24 -15.78
CA PRO A 221 2.04 10.65 -16.99
C PRO A 221 2.43 12.10 -17.31
N ARG A 222 2.94 12.37 -18.51
CA ARG A 222 3.05 13.76 -18.96
C ARG A 222 1.64 14.33 -18.87
N PRO A 223 1.43 15.49 -18.23
CA PRO A 223 0.10 16.06 -18.11
C PRO A 223 -0.50 16.13 -19.50
N ARG A 224 -1.63 15.45 -19.71
CA ARG A 224 -2.42 15.65 -20.92
C ARG A 224 -2.80 17.12 -20.88
N GLY A 225 -2.26 17.89 -21.81
CA GLY A 225 -2.59 19.29 -22.00
C GLY A 225 -4.11 19.43 -22.04
N GLN A 226 -4.60 20.43 -21.31
CA GLN A 226 -5.98 20.89 -21.36
C GLN A 226 -6.36 21.29 -22.79
#